data_AF-N1ZIL7-F1
#
_entry.id   AF-N1ZIL7-F1
#
_cell.length_a   1.000
_cell.length_b   1.000
_cell.length_c   1.000
_cell.angle_alpha   90.00
_cell.angle_beta   90.00
_cell.angle_gamma   90.00
#
_symmetry.space_group_name_H-M   'P 1'
#
loop_
_entity.id
_entity.type
_entity.pdbx_description
1 polymer ?
#
loop_
_entity_poly.entity_id
_entity_poly.type
_entity_poly.pdbx_seq_one_letter_code
_entity_poly.pdbx_strand_id
1 'polypeptide(L)' 'YEAPVEEQNFSTLIEFINAMEVREDDEEYKNPVDLMFDALESEKPNHFAVRQYKKYKLAAGVIKYKRLLNQNKYKRATA' A
#
# COMPACT_ATOMS: atom_id res chain seq x y z
N TYR A 1 0.16 -12.77 6.29
CA TYR A 1 1.11 -13.77 5.74
C TYR A 1 2.50 -13.18 5.52
N GLU A 2 3.55 -13.86 6.00
CA GLU A 2 4.96 -13.55 5.71
C GLU A 2 5.51 -14.68 4.84
N ALA A 3 6.30 -14.34 3.82
CA ALA A 3 6.91 -15.35 2.95
C ALA A 3 7.92 -16.23 3.72
N PRO A 4 8.04 -17.53 3.39
CA PRO A 4 9.07 -18.42 3.92
C PRO A 4 10.48 -17.84 3.77
N VAL A 5 11.41 -18.26 4.63
CA VAL A 5 12.77 -17.66 4.73
C VAL A 5 13.54 -17.78 3.42
N GLU A 6 13.37 -18.89 2.70
CA GLU A 6 13.96 -19.17 1.40
C GLU A 6 13.50 -18.19 0.30
N GLU A 7 12.31 -17.62 0.45
CA GLU A 7 11.72 -16.64 -0.46
C GLU A 7 12.00 -15.18 -0.03
N GLN A 8 12.67 -14.95 1.10
CA GLN A 8 13.04 -13.61 1.58
C GLN A 8 14.31 -13.11 0.88
N ASN A 9 14.26 -13.03 -0.44
CA ASN A 9 15.37 -12.65 -1.29
C ASN A 9 14.96 -11.58 -2.33
N PHE A 10 15.95 -11.00 -3.01
CA PHE A 10 15.71 -9.92 -3.97
C PHE A 10 14.93 -10.36 -5.21
N SER A 11 15.01 -11.64 -5.61
CA SER A 11 14.27 -12.15 -6.77
C SER A 11 12.76 -12.08 -6.51
N THR A 12 12.31 -12.60 -5.36
CA THR A 12 10.90 -12.53 -4.94
C THR A 12 10.43 -11.08 -4.76
N LEU A 13 11.30 -10.19 -4.25
CA LEU A 13 10.98 -8.77 -4.17
C LEU A 13 10.74 -8.15 -5.55
N ILE A 14 11.57 -8.47 -6.55
CA ILE A 14 11.41 -7.98 -7.92
C ILE A 14 10.11 -8.51 -8.54
N GLU A 15 9.76 -9.78 -8.29
CA GLU A 15 8.48 -10.35 -8.72
C GLU A 15 7.29 -9.57 -8.14
N PHE A 16 7.34 -9.20 -6.86
CA PHE A 16 6.30 -8.38 -6.25
C PHE A 16 6.20 -7.01 -6.94
N ILE A 17 7.32 -6.36 -7.23
CA ILE A 17 7.33 -5.07 -7.92
C ILE A 17 6.70 -5.21 -9.32
N ASN A 18 7.01 -6.28 -10.06
CA ASN A 18 6.43 -6.52 -11.38
C ASN A 18 4.92 -6.81 -11.32
N ALA A 19 4.43 -7.42 -10.23
CA ALA A 19 3.01 -7.69 -10.01
C ALA A 19 2.22 -6.48 -9.47
N MET A 20 2.89 -5.38 -9.09
CA MET A 20 2.25 -4.15 -8.63
C MET A 20 1.70 -3.35 -9.82
N GLU A 21 0.55 -3.80 -10.33
CA GLU A 21 -0.23 -3.04 -11.30
C GLU A 21 -0.91 -1.85 -10.62
N VAL A 22 -0.88 -0.69 -11.29
CA VAL A 22 -1.64 0.51 -10.93
C VAL A 22 -2.53 0.87 -12.10
N ARG A 23 -3.80 1.12 -11.82
CA ARG A 23 -4.79 1.57 -12.80
C ARG A 23 -5.15 3.03 -12.52
N GLU A 24 -5.00 3.89 -13.53
CA GLU A 24 -5.26 5.32 -13.38
C GLU A 24 -6.77 5.66 -13.41
N ASP A 25 -7.56 4.80 -14.05
CA ASP A 25 -9.01 4.92 -14.23
C ASP A 25 -9.82 4.26 -13.11
N ASP A 26 -9.21 3.36 -12.33
CA ASP A 26 -9.83 2.68 -11.20
C ASP A 26 -8.90 2.71 -9.97
N GLU A 27 -9.10 3.73 -9.14
CA GLU A 27 -8.29 3.93 -7.93
C GLU A 27 -8.67 3.00 -6.77
N GLU A 28 -9.82 2.32 -6.87
CA GLU A 28 -10.24 1.32 -5.88
C GLU A 28 -9.68 -0.07 -6.22
N TYR A 29 -9.13 -0.23 -7.42
CA TYR A 29 -8.44 -1.45 -7.83
C TYR A 29 -7.31 -1.81 -6.87
N LYS A 30 -7.30 -3.07 -6.45
CA LYS A 30 -6.23 -3.66 -5.64
C LYS A 30 -5.58 -4.78 -6.44
N ASN A 31 -4.28 -4.63 -6.68
CA ASN A 31 -3.48 -5.72 -7.26
C ASN A 31 -3.28 -6.84 -6.21
N PRO A 32 -2.75 -8.02 -6.61
CA PRO A 32 -2.54 -9.14 -5.69
C PRO A 32 -1.65 -8.79 -4.48
N VAL A 33 -0.68 -7.88 -4.66
CA VAL A 33 0.23 -7.45 -3.59
C VAL A 33 -0.50 -6.57 -2.57
N ASP A 34 -1.37 -5.67 -3.04
CA ASP A 34 -2.24 -4.88 -2.16
C ASP A 34 -3.11 -5.78 -1.27
N LEU A 35 -3.76 -6.79 -1.88
CA LEU A 35 -4.60 -7.74 -1.15
C LEU A 35 -3.80 -8.56 -0.12
N MET A 36 -2.57 -8.96 -0.47
CA MET A 36 -1.68 -9.66 0.46
C MET A 36 -1.32 -8.79 1.66
N PHE A 37 -1.01 -7.51 1.45
CA PHE A 37 -0.69 -6.59 2.54
C PHE A 37 -1.91 -6.22 3.38
N ASP A 38 -3.11 -6.13 2.80
CA ASP A 38 -4.36 -5.95 3.54
C ASP A 38 -4.65 -7.15 4.46
N ALA A 39 -4.47 -8.37 3.96
CA ALA A 39 -4.62 -9.59 4.75
C ALA A 39 -3.57 -9.66 5.89
N LEU A 40 -2.32 -9.27 5.60
CA LEU A 40 -1.29 -9.20 6.64
C LEU A 40 -1.61 -8.11 7.68
N GLU A 41 -2.17 -6.98 7.27
CA GLU A 41 -2.58 -5.92 8.18
C GLU A 41 -3.73 -6.35 9.10
N SER A 42 -4.74 -7.05 8.57
CA SER A 42 -5.90 -7.49 9.37
C SER A 42 -5.50 -8.42 10.50
N GLU A 43 -4.48 -9.27 10.29
CA GLU A 43 -3.90 -10.15 11.30
C GLU A 43 -2.88 -9.43 12.20
N LYS A 44 -1.99 -8.63 11.61
CA LYS A 44 -0.83 -8.01 12.28
C LYS A 44 -0.72 -6.52 11.91
N PRO A 45 -1.54 -5.63 12.48
CA PRO A 45 -1.62 -4.23 12.04
C PRO A 45 -0.32 -3.43 12.24
N ASN A 46 0.50 -3.82 13.22
CA ASN A 46 1.78 -3.16 13.52
C ASN A 46 3.00 -3.83 12.84
N HIS A 47 2.77 -4.76 11.91
CA HIS A 47 3.85 -5.47 11.22
C HIS A 47 4.78 -4.50 10.47
N PHE A 48 6.09 -4.76 10.51
CA PHE A 48 7.07 -3.87 9.88
C PHE A 48 6.80 -3.69 8.39
N ALA A 49 6.59 -4.80 7.65
CA ALA A 49 6.33 -4.76 6.22
C ALA A 49 5.06 -3.97 5.86
N VAL A 50 3.97 -4.11 6.65
CA VAL A 50 2.73 -3.33 6.46
C VAL A 50 2.99 -1.83 6.57
N ARG A 51 3.72 -1.41 7.62
CA ARG A 51 4.06 0.01 7.82
C ARG A 51 4.91 0.56 6.68
N GLN A 52 5.86 -0.22 6.17
CA GLN A 52 6.69 0.23 5.05
C GLN A 52 5.93 0.26 3.73
N TYR A 53 5.08 -0.74 3.46
CA TYR A 53 4.27 -0.77 2.26
C TYR A 53 3.33 0.43 2.14
N LYS A 54 2.69 0.82 3.25
CA LYS A 54 1.86 2.04 3.31
C LYS A 54 2.65 3.31 2.99
N LYS A 55 3.88 3.44 3.51
CA LYS A 55 4.75 4.59 3.21
C LYS A 55 5.16 4.59 1.75
N TYR A 56 5.48 3.44 1.18
CA TYR A 56 5.79 3.28 -0.23
C TYR A 56 4.60 3.70 -1.11
N LYS A 57 3.39 3.16 -0.89
CA LYS A 57 2.17 3.53 -1.63
C LYS A 57 1.85 5.02 -1.52
N LEU A 58 2.12 5.63 -0.36
CA LEU A 58 1.98 7.07 -0.17
C LEU A 58 3.01 7.86 -0.98
N ALA A 59 4.29 7.46 -0.96
CA ALA A 59 5.36 8.13 -1.68
C ALA A 59 5.20 8.01 -3.20
N ALA A 60 4.74 6.84 -3.68
CA ALA A 60 4.42 6.60 -5.09
C ALA A 60 3.14 7.31 -5.56
N GLY A 61 2.44 8.03 -4.67
CA GLY A 61 1.24 8.78 -5.02
C GLY A 61 -0.02 7.93 -5.24
N VAL A 62 0.03 6.63 -4.90
CA VAL A 62 -1.09 5.71 -5.09
C VAL A 62 -2.23 5.99 -4.10
N ILE A 63 -1.92 6.49 -2.89
CA ILE A 63 -2.94 6.94 -1.93
C ILE A 63 -3.15 8.45 -2.11
N LYS A 64 -3.76 8.86 -3.23
CA LYS A 64 -3.92 10.28 -3.58
C LYS A 64 -5.12 10.96 -2.90
N TYR A 65 -6.19 10.23 -2.57
CA TYR A 65 -7.48 10.87 -2.22
C TYR A 65 -7.71 11.13 -0.73
N LYS A 66 -7.32 10.22 0.16
CA LYS A 66 -7.54 10.45 1.60
C LYS A 66 -6.79 11.69 2.11
N ARG A 67 -5.59 11.96 1.57
CA ARG A 67 -4.80 13.13 1.97
C ARG A 67 -5.38 14.44 1.42
N LEU A 68 -5.78 14.48 0.15
CA LEU A 68 -6.43 15.65 -0.47
C LEU A 68 -7.79 15.95 0.14
N LEU A 69 -8.63 14.93 0.38
CA LEU A 69 -9.92 15.08 1.06
C LEU A 69 -9.75 15.55 2.51
N ASN A 70 -8.81 14.98 3.26
CA ASN A 70 -8.54 15.43 4.63
C ASN A 70 -7.98 16.85 4.65
N GLN A 71 -7.02 17.20 3.79
CA GLN A 71 -6.50 18.57 3.68
C GLN A 71 -7.60 19.58 3.33
N ASN A 72 -8.52 19.24 2.41
CA ASN A 72 -9.65 20.10 2.08
C ASN A 72 -10.67 20.20 3.22
N LYS A 73 -10.92 19.14 3.98
CA LYS A 73 -11.75 19.19 5.20
C LYS A 73 -11.14 20.11 6.26
N TYR A 74 -9.85 20.00 6.54
CA TYR A 74 -9.17 20.88 7.51
C TYR A 74 -9.12 22.33 7.05
N LYS A 75 -8.86 22.61 5.77
CA LYS A 75 -8.90 23.99 5.23
C LYS A 75 -10.27 24.66 5.35
N ARG A 76 -11.37 23.89 5.22
CA ARG A 76 -12.75 24.40 5.37
C ARG A 76 -13.17 24.59 6.83
N ALA A 77 -12.52 23.92 7.77
CA ALA A 77 -12.83 24.05 9.20
C ALA A 77 -12.10 25.23 9.87
N THR A 78 -11.09 25.79 9.21
CA THR A 78 -10.26 26.90 9.71
C THR A 78 -10.45 28.21 8.93
N ALA A 79 -11.41 28.26 8.00
CA ALA A 79 -11.82 29.44 7.24
C ALA A 79 -13.24 29.85 7.64
#